data_AF-C0ENQ6-F1
#
_entry.id   AF-C0ENQ6-F1
#
_cell.length_a   1.000
_cell.length_b   1.000
_cell.length_c   1.000
_cell.angle_alpha   90.00
_cell.angle_beta   90.00
_cell.angle_gamma   90.00
#
_symmetry.space_group_name_H-M   'P 1'
#
loop_
_entity.id
_entity.type
_entity.pdbx_description
1 polymer ?
#
loop_
_entity_poly.entity_id
_entity_poly.type
_entity_poly.pdbx_seq_one_letter_code
_entity_poly.pdbx_strand_id
1 'polypeptide(L)'
;MIKNIIKCAIYLFFTFLFYLVISKYNLGFSGKISDLLSFLSIAIGFCITSLSLIATTKFSQALYNIQSRNRNDKTLLHELIQIFQTANYYFLILICLIICYLFIENIFEGNLTYIKHNISWQIEIKNIFQSCITSLIFISLYKFYKLIQILGKYVIQAAKEQ
;
A
#
# COMPACT_ATOMS: atom_id res chain seq x y z
N MET A 1 0.92 9.10 23.74
CA MET A 1 0.94 9.90 22.48
C MET A 1 2.34 9.94 21.85
N ILE A 2 3.38 10.32 22.61
CA ILE A 2 4.78 10.44 22.13
C ILE A 2 5.33 9.15 21.48
N LYS A 3 5.07 7.96 22.06
CA LYS A 3 5.52 6.67 21.47
C LYS A 3 4.95 6.40 20.07
N ASN A 4 3.74 6.86 19.76
CA ASN A 4 3.15 6.70 18.42
C ASN A 4 3.74 7.71 17.42
N ILE A 5 4.04 8.93 17.88
CA ILE A 5 4.70 9.96 17.06
C ILE A 5 6.11 9.51 16.68
N ILE A 6 6.88 8.97 17.63
CA ILE A 6 8.22 8.43 17.39
C ILE A 6 8.17 7.26 16.41
N LYS A 7 7.23 6.32 16.57
CA LYS A 7 7.05 5.23 15.60
C LYS A 7 6.71 5.74 14.20
N CYS A 8 5.89 6.78 14.10
CA CYS A 8 5.53 7.40 12.83
C CYS A 8 6.74 8.11 12.19
N ALA A 9 7.52 8.84 12.97
CA ALA A 9 8.73 9.53 12.51
C ALA A 9 9.81 8.55 12.04
N ILE A 10 10.03 7.46 12.78
CA ILE A 10 10.94 6.38 12.38
C ILE A 10 10.45 5.74 11.08
N TYR A 11 9.15 5.45 10.96
CA TYR A 11 8.57 4.89 9.74
C TYR A 11 8.78 5.83 8.54
N LEU A 12 8.48 7.13 8.69
CA LEU A 12 8.70 8.13 7.65
C LEU A 12 10.18 8.24 7.26
N PHE A 13 11.09 8.21 8.24
CA PHE A 13 12.53 8.26 8.01
C PHE A 13 13.04 7.06 7.22
N PHE A 14 12.61 5.85 7.58
CA PHE A 14 12.96 4.64 6.81
C PHE A 14 12.36 4.64 5.40
N THR A 15 11.13 5.12 5.26
CA THR A 15 10.48 5.24 3.95
C THR A 15 11.20 6.25 3.06
N PHE A 16 11.66 7.36 3.64
CA PHE A 16 12.45 8.38 2.96
C PHE A 16 13.86 7.88 2.58
N LEU A 17 14.54 7.16 3.47
CA LEU A 17 15.82 6.52 3.16
C LEU A 17 15.68 5.50 2.02
N PHE A 18 14.63 4.67 2.07
CA PHE A 18 14.34 3.70 1.01
C PHE A 18 14.10 4.39 -0.33
N TYR A 19 13.33 5.47 -0.32
CA TYR A 19 13.10 6.33 -1.48
C TYR A 19 14.41 6.92 -2.05
N LEU A 20 15.29 7.44 -1.19
CA LEU A 20 16.59 7.99 -1.63
C LEU A 20 17.50 6.93 -2.24
N VAL A 21 17.50 5.71 -1.70
CA VAL A 21 18.27 4.58 -2.26
C VAL A 21 17.74 4.22 -3.65
N ILE A 22 16.42 4.08 -3.82
CA ILE A 22 15.83 3.77 -5.13
C ILE A 22 16.16 4.86 -6.15
N SER A 23 16.06 6.13 -5.76
CA SER A 23 16.36 7.27 -6.63
C SER A 23 17.85 7.35 -6.99
N LYS A 24 18.76 7.03 -6.06
CA LYS A 24 20.21 7.08 -6.32
C LYS A 24 20.68 6.00 -7.29
N TYR A 25 20.14 4.79 -7.16
CA TYR A 25 20.55 3.64 -7.99
C TYR A 25 19.70 3.47 -9.25
N ASN A 26 18.80 4.41 -9.53
CA ASN A 26 17.84 4.33 -10.63
C ASN A 26 17.07 2.99 -10.66
N LEU A 27 16.72 2.48 -9.47
CA LEU A 27 15.96 1.24 -9.29
C LEU A 27 14.43 1.49 -9.38
N GLY A 28 14.05 2.59 -10.02
CA GLY A 28 12.66 2.92 -10.30
C GLY A 28 11.99 1.82 -11.11
N PHE A 29 10.67 1.69 -10.98
CA PHE A 29 9.91 0.66 -11.68
C PHE A 29 10.05 0.89 -13.18
N SER A 30 10.78 -0.01 -13.85
CA SER A 30 10.96 -0.05 -15.31
C SER A 30 10.03 -1.05 -16.01
N GLY A 31 9.20 -1.74 -15.22
CA GLY A 31 8.22 -2.70 -15.74
C GLY A 31 7.09 -2.01 -16.50
N LYS A 32 6.26 -2.80 -17.18
CA LYS A 32 5.10 -2.27 -17.88
C LYS A 32 4.05 -1.82 -16.85
N ILE A 33 3.58 -0.58 -16.98
CA ILE A 33 2.51 -0.03 -16.14
C ILE A 33 1.23 -0.88 -16.24
N SER A 34 0.99 -1.54 -17.39
CA SER A 34 -0.11 -2.49 -17.58
C SER A 34 -0.12 -3.62 -16.55
N ASP A 35 1.04 -4.16 -16.21
CA ASP A 35 1.18 -5.31 -15.31
C ASP A 35 0.89 -4.87 -13.87
N LEU A 36 1.33 -3.65 -13.53
CA LEU A 36 1.03 -3.02 -12.25
C LEU A 36 -0.46 -2.74 -12.08
N LEU A 37 -1.11 -2.18 -13.10
CA LEU A 37 -2.55 -1.94 -13.10
C LEU A 37 -3.33 -3.26 -13.00
N SER A 38 -2.87 -4.32 -13.67
CA SER A 38 -3.46 -5.66 -13.59
C SER A 38 -3.37 -6.22 -12.17
N PHE A 39 -2.18 -6.15 -11.54
CA PHE A 39 -2.01 -6.55 -10.14
C PHE A 39 -2.96 -5.77 -9.21
N LEU A 40 -3.07 -4.47 -9.41
CA LEU A 40 -3.88 -3.60 -8.56
C LEU A 40 -5.37 -3.91 -8.70
N SER A 41 -5.83 -4.19 -9.92
CA SER A 41 -7.20 -4.66 -10.19
C SER A 41 -7.49 -5.98 -9.47
N ILE A 42 -6.56 -6.94 -9.52
CA ILE A 42 -6.69 -8.22 -8.80
C ILE A 42 -6.73 -7.99 -7.29
N ALA A 43 -5.84 -7.15 -6.76
CA ALA A 43 -5.77 -6.87 -5.33
C ALA A 43 -7.04 -6.18 -4.80
N ILE A 44 -7.57 -5.20 -5.53
CA ILE A 44 -8.83 -4.52 -5.20
C ILE A 44 -10.01 -5.51 -5.29
N GLY A 45 -10.08 -6.31 -6.35
CA GLY A 45 -11.10 -7.34 -6.52
C GLY A 45 -11.09 -8.35 -5.37
N PHE A 46 -9.90 -8.81 -4.96
CA PHE A 46 -9.73 -9.65 -3.78
C PHE A 46 -10.25 -8.98 -2.52
N CYS A 47 -9.94 -7.69 -2.32
CA CYS A 47 -10.40 -6.94 -1.16
C CYS A 47 -11.93 -6.83 -1.10
N ILE A 48 -12.59 -6.53 -2.22
CA ILE A 48 -14.05 -6.43 -2.30
C ILE A 48 -14.70 -7.79 -2.00
N THR A 49 -14.24 -8.85 -2.68
CA THR A 49 -14.79 -10.21 -2.50
C THR A 49 -14.60 -10.72 -1.08
N SER A 50 -13.40 -10.54 -0.52
CA SER A 50 -13.11 -10.96 0.85
C SER A 50 -13.95 -10.20 1.87
N LEU A 51 -14.15 -8.90 1.69
CA LEU A 51 -15.00 -8.09 2.57
C LEU A 51 -16.47 -8.53 2.48
N SER A 52 -16.96 -8.83 1.26
CA SER A 52 -18.30 -9.40 1.06
C SER A 52 -18.46 -10.73 1.79
N LEU A 53 -17.49 -11.64 1.66
CA LEU A 53 -17.49 -12.92 2.36
C LEU A 53 -17.53 -12.75 3.87
N ILE A 54 -16.72 -11.84 4.43
CA ILE A 54 -16.73 -11.55 5.87
C ILE A 54 -18.10 -11.02 6.30
N ALA A 55 -18.70 -10.12 5.51
CA ALA A 55 -19.97 -9.48 5.84
C ALA A 55 -21.18 -10.42 5.76
N THR A 56 -21.20 -11.36 4.81
CA THR A 56 -22.37 -12.24 4.58
C THR A 56 -22.35 -13.54 5.37
N THR A 57 -21.22 -13.91 5.96
CA THR A 57 -21.08 -15.18 6.67
C THR A 57 -21.40 -15.02 8.16
N LYS A 58 -21.86 -16.10 8.81
CA LYS A 58 -21.99 -16.19 10.29
C LYS A 58 -20.68 -15.84 11.03
N PHE A 59 -19.57 -15.83 10.30
CA PHE A 59 -18.27 -15.37 10.71
C PHE A 59 -18.21 -13.90 11.15
N SER A 60 -18.98 -13.00 10.52
CA SER A 60 -19.06 -11.58 10.94
C SER A 60 -19.57 -11.46 12.38
N GLN A 61 -20.56 -12.27 12.75
CA GLN A 61 -21.13 -12.27 14.10
C GLN A 61 -20.14 -12.85 15.12
N ALA A 62 -19.44 -13.94 14.76
CA ALA A 62 -18.39 -14.52 15.60
C ALA A 62 -17.25 -13.51 15.85
N LEU A 63 -16.76 -12.82 14.81
CA LEU A 63 -15.73 -11.78 14.91
C LEU A 63 -16.17 -10.54 15.68
N TYR A 64 -17.47 -10.23 15.67
CA TYR A 64 -18.01 -9.11 16.43
C TYR A 64 -18.00 -9.41 17.93
N ASN A 65 -18.27 -10.66 18.31
CA ASN A 65 -18.30 -11.08 19.71
C ASN A 65 -16.90 -11.25 20.33
N ILE A 66 -15.84 -11.31 19.51
CA ILE A 66 -14.46 -11.41 19.97
C ILE A 66 -13.87 -10.00 20.13
N GLN A 67 -13.49 -9.66 21.36
CA GLN A 67 -12.87 -8.37 21.69
C GLN A 67 -11.41 -8.32 21.21
N SER A 68 -10.97 -7.15 20.71
CA SER A 68 -9.59 -6.94 20.28
C SER A 68 -8.62 -7.08 21.44
N ARG A 69 -7.52 -7.80 21.22
CA ARG A 69 -6.41 -7.94 22.19
C ARG A 69 -5.62 -6.65 22.40
N ASN A 70 -5.80 -5.66 21.53
CA ASN A 70 -5.06 -4.39 21.51
C ASN A 70 -5.86 -3.21 22.05
N ARG A 71 -7.20 -3.29 22.05
CA ARG A 71 -8.11 -2.20 22.45
C ARG A 71 -9.42 -2.78 22.99
N ASN A 72 -9.72 -2.49 24.26
CA ASN A 72 -10.94 -2.97 24.92
C ASN A 72 -12.23 -2.40 24.30
N ASP A 73 -12.13 -1.33 23.54
CA ASP A 73 -13.19 -0.59 22.87
C ASP A 73 -13.48 -1.06 21.42
N LYS A 74 -12.71 -2.02 20.88
CA LYS A 74 -12.89 -2.51 19.50
C LYS A 74 -13.08 -4.01 19.43
N THR A 75 -13.90 -4.45 18.48
CA THR A 75 -14.05 -5.87 18.15
C THR A 75 -13.02 -6.28 17.10
N LEU A 76 -12.78 -7.58 16.96
CA LEU A 76 -11.88 -8.12 15.94
C LEU A 76 -12.34 -7.73 14.53
N LEU A 77 -13.65 -7.65 14.32
CA LEU A 77 -14.26 -7.17 13.08
C LEU A 77 -13.85 -5.72 12.75
N HIS A 78 -13.79 -4.83 13.75
CA HIS A 78 -13.35 -3.45 13.53
C HIS A 78 -11.88 -3.38 13.11
N GLU A 79 -11.00 -4.19 13.70
CA GLU A 79 -9.60 -4.24 13.28
C GLU A 79 -9.45 -4.73 11.84
N LEU A 80 -10.22 -5.76 11.47
CA LEU A 80 -10.22 -6.31 10.13
C LEU A 80 -10.69 -5.28 9.09
N ILE A 81 -11.84 -4.63 9.31
CA ILE A 81 -12.35 -3.57 8.44
C ILE A 81 -11.33 -2.44 8.31
N GLN A 82 -10.72 -2.01 9.41
CA GLN A 82 -9.73 -0.93 9.39
C GLN A 82 -8.48 -1.31 8.56
N ILE A 83 -8.05 -2.57 8.59
CA ILE A 83 -6.93 -3.06 7.77
C ILE A 83 -7.31 -3.07 6.29
N PHE A 84 -8.52 -3.53 5.95
CA PHE A 84 -9.06 -3.51 4.58
C PHE A 84 -9.16 -2.09 4.02
N GLN A 85 -9.74 -1.17 4.78
CA GLN A 85 -9.84 0.24 4.42
C GLN A 85 -8.44 0.82 4.17
N THR A 86 -7.50 0.58 5.10
CA THR A 86 -6.13 1.07 4.95
C THR A 86 -5.47 0.54 3.67
N ALA A 87 -5.59 -0.75 3.36
CA ALA A 87 -5.04 -1.32 2.14
C ALA A 87 -5.65 -0.69 0.87
N ASN A 88 -6.97 -0.55 0.84
CA ASN A 88 -7.68 0.10 -0.28
C ASN A 88 -7.25 1.57 -0.47
N TYR A 89 -7.03 2.32 0.61
CA TYR A 89 -6.50 3.68 0.53
C TYR A 89 -5.11 3.71 -0.14
N TYR A 90 -4.21 2.80 0.22
CA TYR A 90 -2.89 2.72 -0.44
C TYR A 90 -3.01 2.35 -1.92
N PHE A 91 -3.90 1.43 -2.28
CA PHE A 91 -4.14 1.09 -3.68
C PHE A 91 -4.68 2.29 -4.47
N LEU A 92 -5.63 3.05 -3.90
CA LEU A 92 -6.17 4.24 -4.53
C LEU A 92 -5.10 5.32 -4.72
N ILE A 93 -4.27 5.57 -3.71
CA ILE A 93 -3.14 6.53 -3.79
C ILE A 93 -2.16 6.09 -4.88
N LEU A 94 -1.87 4.79 -4.97
CA LEU A 94 -1.00 4.24 -6.01
C LEU A 94 -1.61 4.45 -7.42
N ILE A 95 -2.91 4.21 -7.60
CA ILE A 95 -3.61 4.51 -8.87
C ILE A 95 -3.47 5.99 -9.23
N CYS A 96 -3.80 6.89 -8.30
CA CYS A 96 -3.71 8.33 -8.55
C CYS A 96 -2.29 8.74 -8.94
N LEU A 97 -1.27 8.19 -8.26
CA LEU A 97 0.12 8.51 -8.57
C LEU A 97 0.53 7.99 -9.96
N ILE A 98 0.09 6.79 -10.35
CA ILE A 98 0.33 6.25 -11.70
C ILE A 98 -0.33 7.15 -12.76
N ILE A 99 -1.57 7.59 -12.53
CA ILE A 99 -2.27 8.51 -13.45
C ILE A 99 -1.51 9.84 -13.57
N CYS A 100 -1.09 10.43 -12.45
CA CYS A 100 -0.29 11.65 -12.46
C CYS A 100 1.02 11.46 -13.22
N TYR A 101 1.70 10.32 -13.04
CA TYR A 101 2.92 10.00 -13.76
C TYR A 101 2.69 9.89 -15.27
N LEU A 102 1.64 9.19 -15.70
CA LEU A 102 1.29 9.07 -17.12
C LEU A 102 0.94 10.42 -17.74
N PHE A 103 0.24 11.28 -16.99
CA PHE A 103 -0.10 12.63 -17.45
C PHE A 103 1.14 13.51 -17.60
N ILE A 104 2.08 13.44 -16.66
CA ILE A 104 3.35 14.16 -16.74
C ILE A 104 4.22 13.62 -17.89
N GLU A 105 4.33 12.30 -18.04
CA GLU A 105 5.11 11.70 -19.13
C GLU A 105 4.57 12.12 -20.51
N ASN A 106 3.24 12.17 -20.67
CA ASN A 106 2.57 12.60 -21.89
C ASN A 106 2.70 14.13 -22.15
N ILE A 107 2.62 14.97 -21.11
CA ILE A 107 2.76 16.43 -21.27
C ILE A 107 4.20 16.83 -21.58
N PHE A 108 5.17 16.16 -20.98
CA PHE A 108 6.59 16.52 -21.07
C PHE A 108 7.37 15.68 -22.08
N GLU A 109 6.70 15.15 -23.12
CA GLU A 109 7.20 14.25 -24.18
C GLU A 109 8.51 14.67 -24.89
N GLY A 110 9.12 15.81 -24.56
CA GLY A 110 10.41 16.23 -25.11
C GLY A 110 11.40 16.96 -24.21
N ASN A 111 11.07 17.36 -22.96
CA ASN A 111 12.00 18.13 -22.12
C ASN A 111 11.60 18.11 -20.63
N LEU A 112 11.82 17.00 -19.92
CA LEU A 112 11.89 17.06 -18.45
C LEU A 112 13.25 17.68 -18.09
N THR A 113 13.25 19.02 -17.95
CA THR A 113 14.39 19.85 -17.58
C THR A 113 15.21 19.24 -16.44
N TYR A 114 16.47 18.93 -16.74
CA TYR A 114 17.48 18.53 -15.76
C TYR A 114 17.66 19.64 -14.71
N ILE A 115 17.48 19.32 -13.43
CA ILE A 115 18.00 20.18 -12.37
C ILE A 115 19.51 19.91 -12.30
N LYS A 116 20.29 20.68 -13.08
CA LYS A 116 21.76 20.66 -13.02
C LYS A 116 22.18 21.36 -11.73
N HIS A 117 22.27 20.61 -10.62
CA HIS A 117 22.94 21.09 -9.43
C HIS A 117 24.43 20.70 -9.49
N ASN A 118 25.29 21.61 -9.07
CA ASN A 118 26.71 21.70 -9.41
C ASN A 118 27.67 20.62 -8.84
N ILE A 119 27.19 19.40 -8.58
CA ILE A 119 28.00 18.21 -8.28
C ILE A 119 27.26 17.04 -8.94
N SER A 120 27.90 16.33 -9.88
CA SER A 120 27.68 14.95 -10.40
C SER A 120 26.40 14.12 -10.08
N TRP A 121 25.27 14.76 -9.82
CA TRP A 121 24.00 14.16 -9.41
C TRP A 121 22.91 14.67 -10.34
N GLN A 122 22.69 13.97 -11.44
CA GLN A 122 21.54 14.21 -12.31
C GLN A 122 20.34 13.46 -11.72
N ILE A 123 19.58 14.13 -10.85
CA ILE A 123 18.29 13.59 -10.38
C ILE A 123 17.23 14.07 -11.37
N GLU A 124 16.83 13.17 -12.28
CA GLU A 124 15.71 13.43 -13.18
C GLU A 124 14.39 13.41 -12.41
N ILE A 125 13.48 14.33 -12.72
CA ILE A 125 12.11 14.36 -12.16
C ILE A 125 11.40 13.03 -12.43
N LYS A 126 11.68 12.39 -13.57
CA LYS A 126 11.22 11.04 -13.89
C LYS A 126 11.63 10.00 -12.85
N ASN A 127 12.90 10.01 -12.42
CA ASN A 127 13.44 9.07 -11.45
C ASN A 127 12.83 9.28 -10.06
N ILE A 128 12.50 10.53 -9.70
CA ILE A 128 11.76 10.87 -8.47
C ILE A 128 10.37 10.22 -8.48
N PHE A 129 9.60 10.42 -9.54
CA PHE A 129 8.27 9.82 -9.64
C PHE A 129 8.30 8.29 -9.68
N GLN A 130 9.21 7.71 -10.47
CA GLN A 130 9.38 6.26 -10.51
C GLN A 130 9.78 5.67 -9.15
N SER A 131 10.64 6.36 -8.40
CA SER A 131 11.02 5.94 -7.04
C SER A 131 9.86 6.01 -6.06
N CYS A 132 9.00 7.03 -6.19
CA CYS A 132 7.79 7.17 -5.39
C CYS A 132 6.80 6.03 -5.68
N ILE A 133 6.57 5.73 -6.97
CA ILE A 133 5.73 4.62 -7.42
C ILE A 133 6.29 3.29 -6.88
N THR A 134 7.57 2.99 -7.09
CA THR A 134 8.21 1.76 -6.58
C THR A 134 8.04 1.59 -5.07
N SER A 135 8.26 2.67 -4.32
CA SER A 135 8.11 2.65 -2.86
C SER A 135 6.67 2.30 -2.46
N LEU A 136 5.67 2.91 -3.11
CA LEU A 136 4.27 2.61 -2.86
C LEU A 136 3.85 1.21 -3.32
N ILE A 137 4.45 0.66 -4.37
CA ILE A 137 4.24 -0.74 -4.79
C ILE A 137 4.65 -1.68 -3.65
N PHE A 138 5.85 -1.53 -3.10
CA PHE A 138 6.33 -2.39 -2.01
C PHE A 138 5.47 -2.25 -0.76
N ILE A 139 5.07 -1.03 -0.40
CA ILE A 139 4.15 -0.80 0.72
C ILE A 139 2.81 -1.49 0.47
N SER A 140 2.26 -1.34 -0.75
CA SER A 140 0.98 -1.94 -1.15
C SER A 140 1.04 -3.47 -1.11
N LEU A 141 2.11 -4.08 -1.63
CA LEU A 141 2.35 -5.52 -1.56
C LEU A 141 2.45 -6.02 -0.12
N TYR A 142 3.19 -5.31 0.74
CA TYR A 142 3.30 -5.66 2.15
C TYR A 142 1.94 -5.62 2.86
N LYS A 143 1.14 -4.58 2.61
CA LYS A 143 -0.22 -4.46 3.17
C LYS A 143 -1.13 -5.57 2.66
N PHE A 144 -1.06 -5.88 1.36
CA PHE A 144 -1.83 -6.95 0.74
C PHE A 144 -1.48 -8.32 1.33
N TYR A 145 -0.19 -8.63 1.46
CA TYR A 145 0.28 -9.86 2.10
C TYR A 145 -0.22 -9.99 3.54
N LYS A 146 -0.12 -8.92 4.33
CA LYS A 146 -0.62 -8.90 5.70
C LYS A 146 -2.14 -9.14 5.76
N LEU A 147 -2.88 -8.58 4.81
CA LEU A 147 -4.32 -8.76 4.69
C LEU A 147 -4.68 -10.23 4.38
N ILE A 148 -3.96 -10.87 3.45
CA ILE A 148 -4.11 -12.32 3.15
C ILE A 148 -3.82 -13.16 4.41
N GLN A 149 -2.73 -12.89 5.13
CA GLN A 149 -2.40 -13.65 6.34
C GLN A 149 -3.48 -13.57 7.41
N ILE A 150 -4.01 -12.36 7.63
CA ILE A 150 -5.03 -12.11 8.63
C ILE A 150 -6.34 -12.77 8.23
N LEU A 151 -6.75 -12.61 6.97
CA LEU A 151 -7.91 -13.32 6.42
C LEU A 151 -7.75 -14.83 6.57
N GLY A 152 -6.61 -15.40 6.20
CA GLY A 152 -6.35 -16.83 6.32
C GLY A 152 -6.47 -17.34 7.74
N LYS A 153 -5.89 -16.62 8.73
CA LYS A 153 -6.06 -16.95 10.16
C LYS A 153 -7.53 -16.95 10.57
N TYR A 154 -8.27 -15.96 10.10
CA TYR A 154 -9.68 -15.75 10.41
C TYR A 154 -10.60 -16.79 9.80
N VAL A 155 -10.39 -17.14 8.53
CA VAL A 155 -11.09 -18.23 7.85
C VAL A 155 -10.83 -19.57 8.55
N ILE A 156 -9.57 -19.86 8.92
CA ILE A 156 -9.21 -21.09 9.64
C ILE A 156 -9.88 -21.14 11.02
N GLN A 157 -9.97 -20.02 11.72
CA GLN A 157 -10.60 -19.95 13.03
C GLN A 157 -12.12 -20.15 12.94
N ALA A 158 -12.77 -19.55 11.92
CA ALA A 158 -14.18 -19.78 11.60
C ALA A 158 -14.49 -21.26 11.37
N ALA A 159 -13.63 -21.93 10.59
CA ALA A 159 -13.81 -23.33 10.21
C ALA A 159 -13.64 -24.31 11.38
N LYS A 160 -13.02 -23.89 12.50
CA LYS A 160 -12.90 -24.71 13.72
C LYS A 160 -14.09 -24.57 14.66
N GLU A 161 -14.88 -23.49 14.53
CA GLU A 161 -16.06 -23.23 15.35
C GLU A 161 -17.36 -23.76 14.71
N GLN A 162 -17.27 -24.32 13.50
CA GLN A 162 -18.33 -25.10 12.83
C GLN A 162 -18.20 -26.58 13.14
#